data_AF-A0A1Y3G9S2-F1
#
_entry.id   AF-A0A1Y3G9S2-F1
#
_cell.length_a   1.000
_cell.length_b   1.000
_cell.length_c   1.000
_cell.angle_alpha   90.00
_cell.angle_beta   90.00
_cell.angle_gamma   90.00
#
_symmetry.space_group_name_H-M   'P 1'
#
loop_
_entity.id
_entity.type
_entity.pdbx_description
1 polymer ?
#
loop_
_entity_poly.entity_id
_entity_poly.type
_entity_poly.pdbx_seq_one_letter_code
_entity_poly.pdbx_strand_id
1 'polypeptide(L)'
;MVLPYNPNVYIEADRLPIKKYHDYLPWEADYAKHPVKGYERDICVDLPKDLPPVIYFNNWTVWGLWKPEQFMGCAVEILQTQYGQLPGIPDVYVRKDRLAQ
;
A
#
# COMPACT_ATOMS: atom_id res chain seq x y z
N MET A 1 2.18 3.44 6.07
CA MET A 1 1.04 3.30 5.11
C MET A 1 0.42 1.93 5.31
N VAL A 2 -0.87 1.72 5.00
CA VAL A 2 -1.59 0.43 5.13
C VAL A 2 -2.22 0.06 3.79
N LEU A 3 -2.00 -1.17 3.31
CA LEU A 3 -2.46 -1.69 2.02
C LEU A 3 -2.90 -3.17 2.12
N PRO A 4 -4.14 -3.55 1.77
CA PRO A 4 -5.33 -2.72 1.66
C PRO A 4 -5.77 -2.20 3.05
N TYR A 5 -6.85 -1.42 3.11
CA TYR A 5 -7.31 -0.75 4.33
C TYR A 5 -7.51 -1.68 5.52
N ASN A 6 -6.89 -1.30 6.64
CA ASN A 6 -7.14 -1.85 7.96
C ASN A 6 -7.17 -0.70 8.98
N PRO A 7 -8.35 -0.26 9.47
CA PRO A 7 -8.46 0.89 10.37
C PRO A 7 -7.71 0.69 11.68
N ASN A 8 -7.71 -0.54 12.20
CA ASN A 8 -7.10 -0.85 13.49
C ASN A 8 -5.62 -0.52 13.46
N VAL A 9 -4.92 -0.82 12.35
CA VAL A 9 -3.49 -0.55 12.21
C VAL A 9 -3.18 0.95 12.28
N TYR A 10 -4.01 1.80 11.67
CA TYR A 10 -3.82 3.25 11.73
C TYR A 10 -4.09 3.80 13.13
N ILE A 11 -5.15 3.33 13.79
CA ILE A 11 -5.55 3.75 15.14
C ILE A 11 -4.50 3.31 16.17
N GLU A 12 -4.07 2.05 16.12
CA GLU A 12 -3.12 1.46 17.07
C GLU A 12 -1.70 2.01 16.88
N ALA A 13 -1.31 2.34 15.66
CA ALA A 13 0.01 2.91 15.38
C ALA A 13 0.07 4.43 15.59
N ASP A 14 -1.04 5.10 15.89
CA ASP A 14 -1.17 6.56 15.93
C ASP A 14 -0.59 7.23 14.66
N ARG A 15 -0.97 6.70 13.49
CA ARG A 15 -0.51 7.17 12.18
C ARG A 15 -1.67 7.57 11.29
N LEU A 16 -1.48 8.68 10.57
CA LEU A 16 -2.39 9.09 9.51
C LEU A 16 -2.17 8.27 8.22
N PRO A 17 -3.21 8.07 7.41
CA PRO A 17 -3.06 7.52 6.07
C PRO A 17 -2.20 8.43 5.18
N ILE A 18 -1.58 7.83 4.15
CA ILE A 18 -0.92 8.62 3.10
C ILE A 18 -1.99 9.49 2.42
N LYS A 19 -1.65 10.76 2.13
CA LYS A 19 -2.59 11.72 1.56
C LYS A 19 -3.23 11.13 0.30
N LYS A 20 -4.56 11.24 0.20
CA LYS A 20 -5.42 10.64 -0.83
C LYS A 20 -5.67 9.13 -0.71
N TYR A 21 -5.12 8.33 0.20
CA TYR A 21 -5.37 6.88 0.22
C TYR A 21 -5.72 6.39 1.62
N HIS A 22 -7.03 6.32 1.91
CA HIS A 22 -7.52 5.62 3.11
C HIS A 22 -7.58 4.11 2.85
N ASP A 23 -7.99 3.74 1.64
CA ASP A 23 -8.00 2.41 1.07
C ASP A 23 -7.41 2.40 -0.34
N TYR A 24 -7.05 1.18 -0.78
CA TYR A 24 -6.75 0.89 -2.17
C TYR A 24 -7.19 -0.54 -2.47
N LEU A 25 -8.32 -0.66 -3.16
CA LEU A 25 -9.00 -1.90 -3.54
C LEU A 25 -9.12 -1.92 -5.09
N PRO A 26 -9.64 -3.01 -5.69
CA PRO A 26 -9.67 -3.13 -7.15
C PRO A 26 -10.42 -2.00 -7.86
N TRP A 27 -11.44 -1.41 -7.26
CA TRP A 27 -12.21 -0.32 -7.86
C TRP A 27 -11.51 1.04 -7.78
N GLU A 28 -10.65 1.29 -6.80
CA GLU A 28 -9.75 2.45 -6.80
C GLU A 28 -8.73 2.34 -7.92
N ALA A 29 -8.19 1.14 -8.15
CA ALA A 29 -7.30 0.87 -9.27
C ALA A 29 -7.99 1.02 -10.62
N ASP A 30 -9.26 0.67 -10.73
CA ASP A 30 -10.04 0.92 -11.94
C ASP A 30 -10.35 2.40 -12.15
N TYR A 31 -10.75 3.10 -11.07
CA TYR A 31 -10.95 4.55 -11.07
C TYR A 31 -9.69 5.31 -11.49
N ALA A 32 -8.49 4.84 -11.09
CA ALA A 32 -7.22 5.44 -11.48
C ALA A 32 -7.01 5.52 -13.01
N LYS A 33 -7.61 4.60 -13.79
CA LYS A 33 -7.52 4.60 -15.26
C LYS A 33 -8.37 5.70 -15.90
N HIS A 34 -9.48 6.08 -15.24
CA HIS A 34 -10.44 7.04 -15.74
C HIS A 34 -10.93 7.97 -14.60
N PRO A 35 -10.05 8.83 -14.07
CA PRO A 35 -10.41 9.71 -12.97
C PRO A 35 -11.47 10.73 -13.40
N VAL A 36 -12.39 11.03 -12.50
CA VAL A 36 -13.51 11.93 -12.76
C VAL A 36 -13.25 13.27 -12.08
N LYS A 37 -13.51 14.38 -12.79
CA LYS A 37 -13.41 15.76 -12.24
C LYS A 37 -12.01 16.12 -11.69
N GLY A 38 -10.94 15.56 -12.26
CA GLY A 38 -9.56 15.88 -11.88
C GLY A 38 -9.12 15.32 -10.52
N TYR A 39 -9.92 14.45 -9.89
CA TYR A 39 -9.52 13.75 -8.68
C TYR A 39 -8.65 12.53 -9.04
N GLU A 40 -7.35 12.73 -9.16
CA GLU A 40 -6.41 11.65 -9.48
C GLU A 40 -5.99 10.87 -8.23
N ARG A 41 -6.12 9.55 -8.30
CA ARG A 41 -5.69 8.59 -7.27
C ARG A 41 -5.12 7.34 -7.94
N ASP A 42 -3.84 7.37 -8.24
CA ASP A 42 -3.10 6.20 -8.73
C ASP A 42 -1.93 5.90 -7.79
N ILE A 43 -2.02 4.80 -7.05
CA ILE A 43 -0.97 4.46 -6.09
C ILE A 43 0.36 4.15 -6.77
N CYS A 44 0.33 3.67 -8.02
CA CYS A 44 1.52 3.39 -8.80
C CYS A 44 2.25 4.66 -9.19
N VAL A 45 1.54 5.78 -9.29
CA VAL A 45 2.11 7.10 -9.56
C VAL A 45 2.56 7.79 -8.27
N ASP A 46 1.77 7.68 -7.20
CA ASP A 46 1.99 8.46 -5.98
C ASP A 46 2.97 7.78 -5.00
N LEU A 47 2.97 6.45 -4.86
CA LEU A 47 3.86 5.73 -3.92
C LEU A 47 5.36 5.93 -4.23
N PRO A 48 5.84 5.88 -5.49
CA PRO A 48 7.27 6.07 -5.78
C PRO A 48 7.79 7.49 -5.47
N LYS A 49 6.92 8.51 -5.43
CA LYS A 49 7.31 9.90 -5.19
C LYS A 49 7.72 10.16 -3.75
N ASP A 50 7.12 9.42 -2.81
CA ASP A 50 7.41 9.53 -1.39
C ASP A 50 7.18 8.17 -0.72
N LEU A 51 8.24 7.36 -0.72
CA LEU A 51 8.23 6.01 -0.16
C LEU A 51 8.16 6.05 1.37
N PRO A 52 7.09 5.54 2.02
CA PRO A 52 7.00 5.50 3.48
C PRO A 52 8.15 4.69 4.09
N PRO A 53 8.66 5.05 5.28
CA PRO A 53 9.64 4.21 5.96
C PRO A 53 9.08 2.82 6.32
N VAL A 54 7.76 2.74 6.58
CA VAL A 54 7.05 1.51 6.96
C VAL A 54 5.72 1.42 6.22
N ILE A 55 5.45 0.24 5.67
CA ILE A 55 4.20 -0.13 5.02
C ILE A 55 3.65 -1.38 5.73
N TYR A 56 2.47 -1.27 6.30
CA TYR A 56 1.65 -2.45 6.58
C TYR A 56 1.04 -2.91 5.27
N PHE A 57 1.31 -4.15 4.87
CA PHE A 57 0.74 -4.77 3.71
C PHE A 57 0.17 -6.14 4.08
N ASN A 58 -1.15 -6.27 4.05
CA ASN A 58 -1.83 -7.55 4.17
C ASN A 58 -2.06 -8.10 2.76
N ASN A 59 -1.52 -9.29 2.48
CA ASN A 59 -1.70 -9.96 1.19
C ASN A 59 -3.11 -10.58 1.03
N TRP A 60 -4.14 -9.78 1.26
CA TRP A 60 -5.53 -10.18 1.24
C TRP A 60 -6.04 -10.28 -0.20
N THR A 61 -6.64 -11.42 -0.54
CA THR A 61 -7.36 -11.57 -1.81
C THR A 61 -8.79 -11.05 -1.66
N VAL A 62 -9.10 -9.91 -2.28
CA VAL A 62 -10.43 -9.29 -2.15
C VAL A 62 -11.50 -10.21 -2.74
N TRP A 63 -12.45 -10.61 -1.89
CA TRP A 63 -13.51 -11.59 -2.18
C TRP A 63 -13.02 -12.96 -2.68
N GLY A 64 -11.74 -13.30 -2.46
CA GLY A 64 -11.14 -14.51 -3.03
C GLY A 64 -10.92 -14.45 -4.55
N LEU A 65 -11.16 -13.30 -5.18
CA LEU A 65 -11.09 -13.12 -6.63
C LEU A 65 -9.92 -12.25 -7.06
N TRP A 66 -9.68 -11.14 -6.36
CA TRP A 66 -8.72 -10.13 -6.78
C TRP A 66 -7.48 -10.18 -5.89
N LYS A 67 -6.40 -10.74 -6.44
CA LYS A 67 -5.09 -10.74 -5.79
C LYS A 67 -4.46 -9.35 -5.87
N PRO A 68 -3.71 -8.90 -4.86
CA PRO A 68 -3.03 -7.60 -4.87
C PRO A 68 -2.20 -7.35 -6.14
N GLU A 69 -1.53 -8.37 -6.68
CA GLU A 69 -0.73 -8.26 -7.90
C GLU A 69 -1.55 -7.81 -9.12
N GLN A 70 -2.85 -8.07 -9.15
CA GLN A 70 -3.72 -7.76 -10.29
C GLN A 70 -4.18 -6.30 -10.33
N PHE A 71 -4.25 -5.62 -9.19
CA PHE A 71 -4.79 -4.26 -9.11
C PHE A 71 -3.83 -3.25 -8.46
N MET A 72 -2.83 -3.72 -7.73
CA MET A 72 -1.77 -2.90 -7.15
C MET A 72 -0.37 -3.50 -7.39
N GLY A 73 -0.17 -4.16 -8.55
CA GLY A 73 1.07 -4.86 -8.88
C GLY A 73 2.34 -4.02 -8.72
N CYS A 74 2.29 -2.73 -9.05
CA CYS A 74 3.38 -1.78 -8.81
C CYS A 74 3.78 -1.66 -7.32
N ALA A 75 2.80 -1.65 -6.42
CA ALA A 75 3.04 -1.54 -4.99
C ALA A 75 3.63 -2.86 -4.46
N VAL A 76 3.14 -4.00 -4.96
CA VAL A 76 3.72 -5.31 -4.65
C VAL A 76 5.18 -5.39 -5.13
N GLU A 77 5.48 -4.91 -6.33
CA GLU A 77 6.85 -4.85 -6.85
C GLU A 77 7.75 -3.96 -5.99
N ILE A 78 7.27 -2.78 -5.58
CA ILE A 78 7.99 -1.88 -4.66
C ILE A 78 8.29 -2.57 -3.33
N LEU A 79 7.32 -3.30 -2.76
CA LEU A 79 7.52 -4.04 -1.52
C LEU A 79 8.62 -5.10 -1.66
N GLN A 80 8.64 -5.85 -2.77
CA GLN A 80 9.65 -6.89 -3.02
C GLN A 80 11.05 -6.31 -3.28
N THR A 81 11.12 -5.19 -3.99
CA THR A 81 12.39 -4.60 -4.45
C THR A 81 13.02 -3.65 -3.42
N GLN A 82 12.21 -2.84 -2.73
CA GLN A 82 12.69 -1.74 -1.88
C GLN A 82 12.41 -1.92 -0.39
N TYR A 83 11.61 -2.91 0.00
CA TYR A 83 11.27 -3.19 1.40
C TYR A 83 11.69 -4.62 1.80
N GLY A 84 11.89 -4.81 3.10
CA GLY A 84 12.03 -6.12 3.73
C GLY A 84 10.94 -6.34 4.76
N GLN A 85 10.45 -7.57 4.89
CA GLN A 85 9.52 -7.92 5.95
C GLN A 85 10.21 -7.84 7.31
N LEU A 86 9.51 -7.29 8.30
CA LEU A 86 9.98 -7.24 9.68
C LEU A 86 9.87 -8.64 10.32
N PRO A 87 10.96 -9.21 10.87
CA PRO A 87 10.90 -10.52 11.52
C PRO A 87 9.85 -10.55 12.64
N GLY A 88 9.00 -11.57 12.65
CA GLY A 88 7.93 -11.73 13.63
C GLY A 88 6.64 -10.96 13.34
N ILE A 89 6.62 -10.07 12.36
CA ILE A 89 5.40 -9.33 11.94
C ILE A 89 5.28 -9.37 10.41
N PRO A 90 4.68 -10.43 9.83
CA PRO A 90 4.75 -10.72 8.39
C PRO A 90 4.05 -9.68 7.51
N ASP A 91 3.07 -8.95 8.05
CA ASP A 91 2.35 -7.90 7.33
C ASP A 91 3.05 -6.54 7.40
N VAL A 92 4.19 -6.41 8.09
CA VAL A 92 4.93 -5.15 8.20
C VAL A 92 6.18 -5.20 7.36
N TYR A 93 6.29 -4.24 6.45
CA TYR A 93 7.39 -4.05 5.52
C TYR A 93 8.12 -2.77 5.87
N VAL A 94 9.43 -2.87 6.06
CA VAL A 94 10.32 -1.74 6.38
C VAL A 94 11.22 -1.48 5.19
N ARG A 95 11.39 -0.21 4.83
CA ARG A 95 12.23 0.19 3.70
C ARG A 95 13.68 -0.28 3.94
N LYS A 96 14.31 -0.88 2.93
CA LYS A 96 15.61 -1.56 3.11
C LYS A 96 16.73 -0.64 3.62
N ASP A 97 16.72 0.64 3.23
CA ASP A 97 17.65 1.66 3.71
C ASP A 97 17.50 1.98 5.22
N ARG A 98 16.41 1.52 5.85
CA ARG A 98 16.14 1.70 7.29
C ARG A 98 16.40 0.44 8.12
N LEU A 99 16.62 -0.72 7.49
CA LEU A 99 16.88 -2.00 8.18
C LEU A 99 18.36 -2.20 8.55
N ALA A 100 19.28 -1.49 7.89
CA ALA A 100 20.72 -1.62 8.10
C ALA A 100 21.30 -0.58 9.09
N GLN A 101 20.46 -0.01 9.97
CA GLN A 101 20.87 0.94 10.99
C GLN A 101 21.08 0.28 12.35
#